data_AF-A0A7W2YEJ7-F1
#
_entry.id   AF-A0A7W2YEJ7-F1
#
_cell.length_a   1.000
_cell.length_b   1.000
_cell.length_c   1.000
_cell.angle_alpha   90.00
_cell.angle_beta   90.00
_cell.angle_gamma   90.00
#
_symmetry.space_group_name_H-M   'P 1'
#
loop_
_entity.id
_entity.type
_entity.pdbx_description
1 polymer ?
#
loop_
_entity_poly.entity_id
_entity_poly.type
_entity_poly.pdbx_seq_one_letter_code
_entity_poly.pdbx_strand_id
1 'polypeptide(L)'
;KQKEEEQKIAEQATADAKAKRLKEEIAAKKADDLLKKKAAERKRKEQEAQERARQQEMLEQQMAEEMAVRQQARYQQTMSEVGRFTALIRQTIQGNLITDRSTMEGKSCKLTISLAPSGFVTNVVIGKGDQVVCSASKTAIYKAGTLPVSKDPEVFKEMRTISLTVVPEF
;
A
#
# COMPACT_ATOMS: atom_id res chain seq x y z
N LYS A 1 -81.91 -27.98 46.50
CA LYS A 1 -81.82 -27.69 45.05
C LYS A 1 -81.06 -26.38 44.78
N GLN A 2 -81.48 -25.20 45.27
CA GLN A 2 -80.75 -23.93 45.01
C GLN A 2 -79.30 -23.86 45.56
N LYS A 3 -79.01 -24.37 46.78
CA LYS A 3 -77.65 -24.35 47.36
C LYS A 3 -76.61 -25.24 46.66
N GLU A 4 -77.04 -26.34 46.03
CA GLU A 4 -76.14 -27.22 45.26
C GLU A 4 -75.78 -26.62 43.90
N GLU A 5 -76.70 -25.84 43.32
CA GLU A 5 -76.50 -25.15 42.04
C GLU A 5 -75.54 -23.97 42.22
N GLU A 6 -75.68 -23.21 43.31
CA GLU A 6 -74.71 -22.17 43.71
C GLU A 6 -73.31 -22.73 43.99
N GLN A 7 -73.19 -23.88 44.67
CA GLN A 7 -71.90 -24.51 44.93
C GLN A 7 -71.22 -25.00 43.64
N LYS A 8 -71.98 -25.59 42.70
CA LYS A 8 -71.43 -26.01 41.40
C LYS A 8 -70.98 -24.82 40.54
N ILE A 9 -71.70 -23.71 40.56
CA ILE A 9 -71.33 -22.48 39.84
C ILE A 9 -70.06 -21.87 40.45
N ALA A 10 -69.94 -21.83 41.78
CA ALA A 10 -68.74 -21.34 42.46
C ALA A 10 -67.51 -22.24 42.23
N GLU A 11 -67.70 -23.56 42.19
CA GLU A 11 -66.63 -24.53 41.93
C GLU A 11 -66.17 -24.50 40.47
N GLN A 12 -67.10 -24.32 39.51
CA GLN A 12 -66.76 -24.10 38.10
C GLN A 12 -66.03 -22.77 37.88
N ALA A 13 -66.49 -21.68 38.50
CA ALA A 13 -65.83 -20.38 38.40
C ALA A 13 -64.40 -20.39 38.96
N THR A 14 -64.14 -21.13 40.05
CA THR A 14 -62.80 -21.27 40.61
C THR A 14 -61.91 -22.20 39.79
N ALA A 15 -62.47 -23.26 39.19
CA ALA A 15 -61.75 -24.12 38.24
C ALA A 15 -61.36 -23.36 36.96
N ASP A 16 -62.25 -22.56 36.40
CA ASP A 16 -61.99 -21.72 35.22
C ASP A 16 -60.96 -20.63 35.49
N ALA A 17 -61.00 -19.99 36.67
CA ALA A 17 -60.00 -19.01 37.08
C ALA A 17 -58.60 -19.63 37.25
N LYS A 18 -58.50 -20.83 37.84
CA LYS A 18 -57.24 -21.57 37.93
C LYS A 18 -56.73 -22.01 36.56
N ALA A 19 -57.62 -22.48 35.69
CA ALA A 19 -57.27 -22.89 34.32
C ALA A 19 -56.77 -21.70 33.48
N LYS A 20 -57.37 -20.51 33.61
CA LYS A 20 -56.89 -19.28 32.98
C LYS A 20 -55.51 -18.87 33.49
N ARG A 21 -55.29 -18.86 34.81
CA ARG A 21 -53.98 -18.52 35.40
C ARG A 21 -52.87 -19.48 34.96
N LEU A 22 -53.13 -20.79 34.93
CA LEU A 22 -52.16 -21.76 34.42
C LEU A 22 -51.83 -21.55 32.94
N LYS A 23 -52.84 -21.24 32.11
CA LYS A 23 -52.62 -20.94 30.68
C LYS A 23 -51.79 -19.67 30.49
N GLU A 24 -52.05 -18.62 31.26
CA GLU A 24 -51.28 -17.37 31.22
C GLU A 24 -49.84 -17.56 31.69
N GLU A 25 -49.60 -18.33 32.76
CA GLU A 25 -48.24 -18.60 33.26
C GLU A 25 -47.42 -19.46 32.27
N ILE A 26 -48.05 -20.47 31.65
CA ILE A 26 -47.42 -21.29 30.60
C ILE A 26 -47.12 -20.45 29.36
N ALA A 27 -48.02 -19.54 28.97
CA ALA A 27 -47.80 -18.63 27.85
C ALA A 27 -46.66 -17.65 28.15
N ALA A 28 -46.59 -17.09 29.36
CA ALA A 28 -45.51 -16.20 29.79
C ALA A 28 -44.15 -16.90 29.82
N LYS A 29 -44.06 -18.13 30.36
CA LYS A 29 -42.82 -18.93 30.36
C LYS A 29 -42.35 -19.26 28.93
N LYS A 30 -43.27 -19.65 28.04
CA LYS A 30 -42.94 -19.91 26.63
C LYS A 30 -42.45 -18.66 25.90
N ALA A 31 -43.02 -17.49 26.20
CA ALA A 31 -42.58 -16.22 25.61
C ALA A 31 -41.17 -15.83 26.09
N ASP A 32 -40.87 -15.96 27.39
CA ASP A 32 -39.55 -15.69 27.96
C ASP A 32 -38.47 -16.64 27.40
N ASP A 33 -38.77 -17.93 27.29
CA ASP A 33 -37.86 -18.92 26.70
C ASP A 33 -37.58 -18.62 25.21
N LEU A 34 -38.59 -18.19 24.45
CA LEU A 34 -38.42 -17.79 23.05
C LEU A 34 -37.54 -16.53 22.93
N LEU A 35 -37.71 -15.55 23.81
CA LEU A 35 -36.88 -14.34 23.83
C LEU A 35 -35.43 -14.66 24.19
N LYS A 36 -35.19 -15.50 25.21
CA LYS A 36 -33.86 -15.97 25.61
C LYS A 36 -33.16 -16.73 24.48
N LYS A 37 -33.87 -17.64 23.80
CA LYS A 37 -33.32 -18.39 22.64
C LYS A 37 -32.96 -17.45 21.49
N LYS A 38 -33.83 -16.50 21.15
CA LYS A 38 -33.55 -15.50 20.08
C LYS A 38 -32.37 -14.59 20.43
N ALA A 39 -32.25 -14.16 21.69
CA ALA A 39 -31.13 -13.34 22.13
C ALA A 39 -29.80 -14.12 22.09
N ALA A 40 -29.79 -15.39 22.52
CA ALA A 40 -28.62 -16.25 22.44
C ALA A 40 -28.19 -16.53 20.99
N GLU A 41 -29.15 -16.78 20.09
CA GLU A 41 -28.88 -16.99 18.67
C GLU A 41 -28.33 -15.73 17.99
N ARG A 42 -28.89 -14.55 18.29
CA ARG A 42 -28.35 -13.27 17.81
C ARG A 42 -26.92 -13.04 18.27
N LYS A 43 -26.64 -13.27 19.55
CA LYS A 43 -25.28 -13.12 20.11
C LYS A 43 -24.29 -14.07 19.45
N ARG A 44 -24.67 -15.32 19.19
CA ARG A 44 -23.83 -16.30 18.49
C ARG A 44 -23.56 -15.87 17.04
N LYS A 45 -24.59 -15.43 16.32
CA LYS A 45 -24.45 -14.93 14.93
C LYS A 45 -23.55 -13.70 14.85
N GLU A 46 -23.67 -12.79 15.82
CA GLU A 46 -22.82 -11.59 15.89
C GLU A 46 -21.36 -11.95 16.21
N GLN A 47 -21.12 -12.88 17.13
CA GLN A 47 -19.77 -13.37 17.43
C GLN A 47 -19.13 -14.05 16.21
N GLU A 48 -19.88 -14.90 15.50
CA GLU A 48 -19.40 -15.57 14.28
C GLU A 48 -19.16 -14.58 13.13
N ALA A 49 -19.96 -13.51 13.03
CA ALA A 49 -19.73 -12.44 12.08
C ALA A 49 -18.47 -11.63 12.43
N GLN A 50 -18.27 -11.29 13.70
CA GLN A 50 -17.06 -10.60 14.16
C GLN A 50 -15.81 -11.45 13.97
N GLU A 51 -15.86 -12.75 14.26
CA GLU A 51 -14.73 -13.66 14.06
C GLU A 51 -14.38 -13.79 12.59
N ARG A 52 -15.37 -13.96 11.71
CA ARG A 52 -15.15 -13.97 10.25
C ARG A 52 -14.59 -12.64 9.74
N ALA A 53 -15.09 -11.51 10.23
CA ALA A 53 -14.55 -10.20 9.88
C ALA A 53 -13.08 -10.06 10.28
N ARG A 54 -12.72 -10.45 11.52
CA ARG A 54 -11.32 -10.44 11.98
C ARG A 54 -10.42 -11.36 11.17
N GLN A 55 -10.91 -12.55 10.79
CA GLN A 55 -10.17 -13.47 9.94
C GLN A 55 -9.93 -12.88 8.55
N GLN A 56 -10.95 -12.24 7.96
CA GLN A 56 -10.83 -11.55 6.68
C GLN A 56 -9.83 -10.39 6.75
N GLU A 57 -9.93 -9.54 7.78
CA GLU A 57 -8.99 -8.44 8.01
C GLU A 57 -7.55 -8.94 8.16
N MET A 58 -7.34 -10.04 8.89
CA MET A 58 -6.01 -10.64 9.05
C MET A 58 -5.45 -11.18 7.72
N LEU A 59 -6.30 -11.84 6.92
CA LEU A 59 -5.90 -12.33 5.59
C LEU A 59 -5.59 -11.17 4.64
N GLU A 60 -6.40 -10.12 4.64
CA GLU A 60 -6.17 -8.91 3.85
C GLU A 60 -4.87 -8.22 4.24
N GLN A 61 -4.58 -8.11 5.54
CA GLN A 61 -3.33 -7.55 6.04
C GLN A 61 -2.12 -8.37 5.60
N GLN A 62 -2.18 -9.71 5.71
CA GLN A 62 -1.10 -10.58 5.25
C GLN A 62 -0.85 -10.47 3.75
N MET A 63 -1.92 -10.43 2.94
CA MET A 63 -1.81 -10.24 1.49
C MET A 63 -1.21 -8.86 1.15
N ALA A 64 -1.62 -7.81 1.85
CA ALA A 64 -1.09 -6.47 1.66
C ALA A 64 0.39 -6.38 2.03
N GLU A 65 0.81 -7.03 3.11
CA GLU A 65 2.20 -7.10 3.54
C GLU A 65 3.07 -7.87 2.53
N GLU A 66 2.62 -9.04 2.06
CA GLU A 66 3.33 -9.81 1.03
C GLU A 66 3.50 -9.01 -0.27
N MET A 67 2.44 -8.31 -0.69
CA MET A 67 2.49 -7.43 -1.84
C MET A 67 3.47 -6.27 -1.63
N ALA A 68 3.47 -5.65 -0.45
CA ALA A 68 4.41 -4.57 -0.13
C ALA A 68 5.87 -5.04 -0.16
N VAL A 69 6.17 -6.21 0.41
CA VAL A 69 7.52 -6.81 0.38
C VAL A 69 7.97 -7.09 -1.05
N ARG A 70 7.08 -7.66 -1.88
CA ARG A 70 7.37 -7.91 -3.30
C ARG A 70 7.65 -6.62 -4.06
N GLN A 71 6.85 -5.58 -3.84
CA GLN A 71 7.04 -4.28 -4.49
C GLN A 71 8.34 -3.62 -4.04
N GLN A 72 8.69 -3.72 -2.75
CA GLN A 72 9.96 -3.21 -2.24
C GLN A 72 11.16 -3.93 -2.87
N ALA A 73 11.11 -5.26 -2.97
CA ALA A 73 12.17 -6.05 -3.60
C ALA A 73 12.34 -5.68 -5.09
N ARG A 74 11.23 -5.53 -5.83
CA ARG A 74 11.26 -5.06 -7.22
C ARG A 74 11.87 -3.67 -7.33
N TYR A 75 11.44 -2.72 -6.50
CA TYR A 75 11.98 -1.37 -6.47
C TYR A 75 13.50 -1.37 -6.21
N GLN A 76 13.98 -2.17 -5.25
CA GLN A 76 15.41 -2.31 -4.99
C GLN A 76 16.18 -2.83 -6.21
N GLN A 77 15.64 -3.84 -6.91
CA GLN A 77 16.24 -4.34 -8.14
C GLN A 77 16.29 -3.26 -9.23
N THR A 78 15.19 -2.52 -9.43
CA THR A 78 15.12 -1.39 -10.36
C THR A 78 16.19 -0.35 -10.03
N MET A 79 16.31 0.06 -8.77
CA MET A 79 17.29 1.06 -8.33
C MET A 79 18.74 0.58 -8.46
N SER A 80 18.99 -0.72 -8.28
CA SER A 80 20.30 -1.32 -8.53
C SER A 80 20.71 -1.17 -9.99
N GLU A 81 19.79 -1.47 -10.92
CA GLU A 81 20.03 -1.28 -12.36
C GLU A 81 20.18 0.20 -12.74
N VAL A 82 19.36 1.10 -12.16
CA VAL A 82 19.55 2.56 -12.31
C VAL A 82 20.95 2.97 -11.88
N GLY A 83 21.43 2.47 -10.74
CA GLY A 83 22.79 2.72 -10.24
C GLY A 83 23.86 2.23 -11.19
N ARG A 84 23.72 1.01 -11.71
CA ARG A 84 24.64 0.42 -12.70
C ARG A 84 24.75 1.29 -13.95
N PHE A 85 23.63 1.70 -14.53
CA PHE A 85 23.66 2.57 -15.70
C PHE A 85 24.13 3.99 -15.38
N THR A 86 23.82 4.53 -14.20
CA THR A 86 24.32 5.85 -13.77
C THR A 86 25.85 5.86 -13.74
N ALA A 87 26.48 4.76 -13.29
CA ALA A 87 27.93 4.60 -13.34
C ALA A 87 28.46 4.56 -14.78
N LEU A 88 27.81 3.80 -15.68
CA LEU A 88 28.18 3.76 -17.10
C LEU A 88 28.05 5.11 -17.80
N ILE A 89 27.00 5.87 -17.46
CA ILE A 89 26.80 7.23 -17.96
C ILE A 89 27.93 8.14 -17.48
N ARG A 90 28.26 8.10 -16.18
CA ARG A 90 29.38 8.87 -15.63
C ARG A 90 30.69 8.55 -16.35
N GLN A 91 30.98 7.27 -16.57
CA GLN A 91 32.17 6.83 -17.28
C GLN A 91 32.19 7.35 -18.73
N THR A 92 31.05 7.32 -19.41
CA THR A 92 30.93 7.83 -20.80
C THR A 92 31.16 9.34 -20.85
N ILE A 93 30.67 10.07 -19.86
CA ILE A 93 30.91 11.52 -19.73
C ILE A 93 32.39 11.79 -19.44
N GLN A 94 32.99 11.08 -18.50
CA GLN A 94 34.42 11.20 -18.15
C GLN A 94 35.32 10.92 -19.35
N GLY A 95 35.05 9.85 -20.13
CA GLY A 95 35.84 9.52 -21.32
C GLY A 95 35.75 10.58 -22.44
N ASN A 96 34.69 11.40 -22.45
CA ASN A 96 34.53 12.52 -23.39
C ASN A 96 34.92 13.88 -22.79
N LEU A 97 35.25 13.92 -21.51
CA LEU A 97 35.56 15.15 -20.80
C LEU A 97 36.98 15.58 -21.14
N ILE A 98 37.12 16.79 -21.66
CA ILE A 98 38.43 17.43 -21.81
C ILE A 98 38.80 17.99 -20.45
N THR A 99 39.89 17.48 -19.87
CA THR A 99 40.33 17.82 -18.51
C THR A 99 41.61 18.66 -18.53
N ASP A 100 41.70 19.62 -17.62
CA ASP A 100 42.90 20.45 -17.37
C ASP A 100 43.10 20.60 -15.87
N ARG A 101 44.20 20.03 -15.34
CA ARG A 101 44.50 20.03 -13.89
C ARG A 101 44.53 21.46 -13.33
N SER A 102 45.11 22.40 -14.07
CA SER A 102 45.30 23.77 -13.59
C SER A 102 44.00 24.52 -13.34
N THR A 103 42.93 24.19 -14.07
CA THR A 103 41.64 24.89 -13.99
C THR A 103 40.52 24.05 -13.38
N MET A 104 40.68 22.73 -13.28
CA MET A 104 39.59 21.80 -12.93
C MET A 104 39.88 20.90 -11.72
N GLU A 105 41.09 20.90 -11.16
CA GLU A 105 41.42 20.11 -9.97
C GLU A 105 40.60 20.52 -8.73
N GLY A 106 40.08 19.54 -7.99
CA GLY A 106 39.23 19.74 -6.82
C GLY A 106 37.84 20.33 -7.10
N LYS A 107 37.48 20.54 -8.37
CA LYS A 107 36.22 21.16 -8.79
C LYS A 107 35.23 20.11 -9.26
N SER A 108 33.95 20.49 -9.27
CA SER A 108 32.87 19.60 -9.69
C SER A 108 31.72 20.37 -10.31
N CYS A 109 30.86 19.68 -11.05
CA CYS A 109 29.60 20.21 -11.52
C CYS A 109 28.46 19.21 -11.37
N LYS A 110 27.38 19.64 -10.75
CA LYS A 110 26.11 18.90 -10.72
C LYS A 110 25.26 19.29 -11.92
N LEU A 111 24.83 18.29 -12.68
CA LEU A 111 24.02 18.42 -13.88
C LEU A 111 22.77 17.55 -13.75
N THR A 112 21.70 17.96 -14.41
CA THR A 112 20.51 17.15 -14.62
C THR A 112 20.35 16.89 -16.11
N ILE A 113 20.27 15.62 -16.48
CA ILE A 113 20.23 15.15 -17.86
C ILE A 113 18.89 14.49 -18.12
N SER A 114 18.21 14.89 -19.18
CA SER A 114 17.00 14.23 -19.65
C SER A 114 17.31 13.37 -20.87
N LEU A 115 16.82 12.13 -20.85
CA LEU A 115 17.11 11.10 -21.83
C LEU A 115 15.83 10.65 -22.54
N ALA A 116 15.95 10.35 -23.83
CA ALA A 116 14.96 9.59 -24.58
C ALA A 116 15.17 8.08 -24.37
N PRO A 117 14.17 7.22 -24.63
CA PRO A 117 14.32 5.75 -24.53
C PRO A 117 15.46 5.17 -25.39
N SER A 118 15.87 5.88 -26.44
CA SER A 118 17.02 5.52 -27.27
C SER A 118 18.39 5.83 -26.62
N GLY A 119 18.40 6.46 -25.44
CA GLY A 119 19.61 7.00 -24.82
C GLY A 119 20.02 8.37 -25.34
N PHE A 120 19.29 8.93 -26.31
CA PHE A 120 19.57 10.26 -26.84
C PHE A 120 19.35 11.34 -25.77
N VAL A 121 20.29 12.27 -25.66
CA VAL A 121 20.21 13.37 -24.70
C VAL A 121 19.28 14.46 -25.23
N THR A 122 18.15 14.65 -24.56
CA THR A 122 17.14 15.64 -24.96
C THR A 122 17.36 17.00 -24.30
N ASN A 123 17.92 17.01 -23.09
CA ASN A 123 18.19 18.23 -22.35
C ASN A 123 19.32 18.04 -21.34
N VAL A 124 20.08 19.11 -21.10
CA VAL A 124 21.11 19.19 -20.05
C VAL A 124 20.97 20.50 -19.31
N VAL A 125 20.58 20.41 -18.04
CA VAL A 125 20.44 21.55 -17.13
C VAL A 125 21.65 21.59 -16.20
N ILE A 126 22.33 22.72 -16.18
CA ILE A 126 23.42 22.97 -15.24
C ILE A 126 22.80 23.35 -13.90
N GLY A 127 23.15 22.61 -12.85
CA GLY A 127 22.75 22.90 -11.48
C GLY A 127 23.76 23.83 -10.81
N LYS A 128 24.62 23.25 -9.97
CA LYS A 128 25.63 23.98 -9.19
C LYS A 128 27.02 23.38 -9.42
N GLY A 129 28.03 24.23 -9.53
CA GLY A 129 29.41 23.80 -9.71
C GLY A 129 30.32 24.91 -10.22
N ASP A 130 31.56 24.53 -10.52
CA ASP A 130 32.52 25.38 -11.20
C ASP A 130 32.15 25.54 -12.69
N GLN A 131 32.22 26.77 -13.21
CA GLN A 131 31.78 27.09 -14.57
C GLN A 131 32.58 26.35 -15.65
N VAL A 132 33.89 26.18 -15.46
CA VAL A 132 34.76 25.48 -16.42
C VAL A 132 34.37 24.01 -16.46
N VAL A 133 34.24 23.39 -15.29
CA VAL A 133 33.82 21.98 -15.20
C VAL A 133 32.41 21.77 -15.75
N CYS A 134 31.47 22.67 -15.46
CA CYS A 134 30.11 22.58 -15.98
C CYS A 134 30.04 22.70 -17.51
N SER A 135 30.78 23.64 -18.10
CA SER A 135 30.83 23.83 -19.55
C SER A 135 31.47 22.63 -20.25
N ALA A 136 32.60 22.15 -19.73
CA ALA A 136 33.29 20.97 -20.23
C ALA A 136 32.40 19.72 -20.14
N SER A 137 31.73 19.53 -19.00
CA SER A 137 30.82 18.39 -18.79
C SER A 137 29.61 18.43 -19.74
N LYS A 138 28.99 19.59 -19.92
CA LYS A 138 27.88 19.77 -20.87
C LYS A 138 28.32 19.39 -22.29
N THR A 139 29.51 19.83 -22.69
CA THR A 139 30.10 19.52 -23.99
C THR A 139 30.36 18.02 -24.14
N ALA A 140 30.93 17.38 -23.12
CA ALA A 140 31.20 15.94 -23.10
C ALA A 140 29.91 15.11 -23.24
N ILE A 141 28.82 15.52 -22.58
CA ILE A 141 27.51 14.87 -22.68
C ILE A 141 26.98 14.95 -24.12
N TYR A 142 26.99 16.13 -24.75
CA TYR A 142 26.51 16.26 -26.13
C TYR A 142 27.42 15.54 -27.14
N LYS A 143 28.73 15.49 -26.89
CA LYS A 143 29.69 14.76 -27.71
C LYS A 143 29.45 13.25 -27.70
N ALA A 144 28.97 12.70 -26.58
CA ALA A 144 28.61 11.28 -26.50
C ALA A 144 27.45 10.91 -27.46
N GLY A 145 26.57 11.86 -27.79
CA GLY A 145 25.40 11.68 -28.68
C GLY A 145 24.28 10.85 -28.03
N THR A 146 24.60 9.64 -27.60
CA THR A 146 23.72 8.74 -26.85
C THR A 146 24.41 8.24 -25.59
N LEU A 147 23.66 8.16 -24.50
CA LEU A 147 24.11 7.62 -23.23
C LEU A 147 23.51 6.23 -22.99
N PRO A 148 24.22 5.34 -22.28
CA PRO A 148 23.73 3.99 -22.01
C PRO A 148 22.49 4.02 -21.13
N VAL A 149 21.41 3.38 -21.58
CA VAL A 149 20.13 3.28 -20.86
C VAL A 149 19.63 1.85 -20.79
N SER A 150 18.80 1.57 -19.78
CA SER A 150 18.08 0.28 -19.71
C SER A 150 16.98 0.22 -20.78
N LYS A 151 16.77 -0.98 -21.33
CA LYS A 151 15.61 -1.28 -22.19
C LYS A 151 14.36 -1.61 -21.38
N ASP A 152 14.52 -1.87 -20.09
CA ASP A 152 13.41 -2.09 -19.16
C ASP A 152 12.65 -0.76 -18.95
N PRO A 153 11.33 -0.69 -19.24
CA PRO A 153 10.55 0.53 -19.07
C PRO A 153 10.48 1.05 -17.63
N GLU A 154 10.45 0.16 -16.63
CA GLU A 154 10.39 0.55 -15.22
C GLU A 154 11.72 1.17 -14.78
N VAL A 155 12.84 0.57 -15.18
CA VAL A 155 14.18 1.14 -14.93
C VAL A 155 14.36 2.45 -15.70
N PHE A 156 13.94 2.49 -16.97
CA PHE A 156 14.08 3.70 -17.79
C PHE A 156 13.23 4.86 -17.25
N LYS A 157 12.06 4.60 -16.66
CA LYS A 157 11.23 5.64 -16.04
C LYS A 157 12.00 6.42 -14.97
N GLU A 158 12.75 5.71 -14.13
CA GLU A 158 13.62 6.32 -13.10
C GLU A 158 14.85 7.00 -13.73
N MET A 159 15.36 6.48 -14.85
CA MET A 159 16.51 7.05 -15.56
C MET A 159 16.18 8.22 -16.51
N ARG A 160 14.90 8.45 -16.82
CA ARG A 160 14.49 9.46 -17.82
C ARG A 160 15.05 10.83 -17.50
N THR A 161 15.17 11.16 -16.23
CA THR A 161 15.83 12.37 -15.74
C THR A 161 16.76 11.99 -14.60
N ILE A 162 18.07 12.03 -14.85
CA ILE A 162 19.09 11.72 -13.83
C ILE A 162 19.83 12.99 -13.43
N SER A 163 20.16 13.09 -12.15
CA SER A 163 21.06 14.13 -11.65
C SER A 163 22.38 13.49 -11.23
N LEU A 164 23.48 13.98 -11.78
CA LEU A 164 24.82 13.46 -11.48
C LEU A 164 25.81 14.59 -11.29
N THR A 165 26.78 14.35 -10.40
CA THR A 165 27.92 15.23 -10.20
C THR A 165 29.10 14.68 -10.98
N VAL A 166 29.67 15.51 -11.86
CA VAL A 166 30.90 15.24 -12.58
C VAL A 166 32.05 15.82 -11.78
N VAL A 167 33.02 14.99 -11.44
CA VAL A 167 34.31 15.37 -10.91
C VAL A 167 35.36 14.93 -11.95
N PRO A 168 36.18 15.84 -12.47
CA PRO A 168 37.25 15.50 -13.40
C PRO A 168 38.25 14.54 -12.75
N GLU A 169 38.61 13.48 -13.47
CA GLU A 169 39.65 12.52 -13.10
C GLU A 169 40.88 12.78 -13.99
N PHE A 170 42.08 12.60 -13.43
CA PHE A 170 43.35 12.94 -14.09
C PHE A 170 44.43 11.87 -13.90
#